data_AF-A0AAX6GJ83-F1
#
_entry.id   AF-A0AAX6GJ83-F1
#
_cell.length_a   1.000
_cell.length_b   1.000
_cell.length_c   1.000
_cell.angle_alpha   90.00
_cell.angle_beta   90.00
_cell.angle_gamma   90.00
#
_symmetry.space_group_name_H-M   'P 1'
#
loop_
_entity.id
_entity.type
_entity.pdbx_description
1 polymer ?
#
loop_
_entity_poly.entity_id
_entity_poly.type
_entity_poly.pdbx_seq_one_letter_code
_entity_poly.pdbx_strand_id
1 'polypeptide(L)'
;MAAMRFHPPLLLSTSAPKQRSRATARCCSERQQDLPVSRLRKCPTGEKALKVFVVSDLHTDYPENMAWVRSLSALRYRKDVLIVAGDVAETYDNFVGTMRELRSRFRSVFFVPGNHDLWCRREGDSYLDSLEKLNALLRACSDLGVETSPRIVDGLGIIPLFSWYHKSFDKEKDITNVQIPSLQMVISSACKDYHACKWPSELTRDIALAHYFDMLNEKNHRTINEIQRTSDELITFSHFVPRQELCPEKRMLFYPNLPKIIGSDYLEARVRSIHGDNGSESACHVFGHTHFCWDAVLDGVRYVQAPLAYPRERKRRMNGGENWLPFCVYLGGFTGRLSPSYWADYYSINKREPDNTDLAPWVAKFYSRNRPVIVQRTSEAVHVVDLEALKKLYSTEDYLLEVRMV
;
A
#
# COMPACT_ATOMS: atom_id res chain seq x y z
N MET A 1 -58.02 -12.07 21.23
CA MET A 1 -56.84 -11.34 20.72
C MET A 1 -55.60 -12.19 21.05
N ALA A 2 -55.39 -13.40 20.49
CA ALA A 2 -55.02 -13.74 19.10
C ALA A 2 -53.81 -12.91 18.64
N ALA A 3 -52.55 -13.37 18.58
CA ALA A 3 -51.96 -14.60 18.03
C ALA A 3 -52.27 -14.81 16.54
N MET A 4 -51.27 -14.61 15.66
CA MET A 4 -51.12 -15.16 14.31
C MET A 4 -49.69 -14.81 13.83
N ARG A 5 -48.74 -15.75 13.75
CA ARG A 5 -48.54 -16.81 12.73
C ARG A 5 -48.61 -16.28 11.30
N PHE A 6 -47.51 -16.44 10.55
CA PHE A 6 -47.59 -17.00 9.20
C PHE A 6 -46.40 -17.95 8.94
N HIS A 7 -46.75 -19.23 8.82
CA HIS A 7 -45.95 -20.33 8.30
C HIS A 7 -46.14 -20.44 6.77
N PRO A 8 -45.28 -21.20 6.05
CA PRO A 8 -45.19 -21.24 4.59
C PRO A 8 -46.21 -22.22 3.97
N PRO A 9 -46.38 -22.23 2.62
CA PRO A 9 -46.84 -23.43 1.91
C PRO A 9 -45.68 -24.05 1.12
N LEU A 10 -45.23 -25.26 1.46
CA LEU A 10 -45.69 -26.58 1.00
C LEU A 10 -45.44 -26.87 -0.49
N LEU A 11 -44.56 -27.86 -0.70
CA LEU A 11 -44.33 -28.64 -1.91
C LEU A 11 -45.58 -29.46 -2.28
N LEU A 12 -45.91 -29.53 -3.58
CA LEU A 12 -46.44 -30.72 -4.23
C LEU A 12 -46.16 -30.68 -5.75
N SER A 13 -45.33 -31.66 -6.16
CA SER A 13 -45.18 -32.35 -7.45
C SER A 13 -46.02 -31.90 -8.68
N THR A 14 -45.37 -31.74 -9.85
CA THR A 14 -45.53 -32.61 -11.05
C THR A 14 -44.67 -32.14 -12.25
N SER A 15 -44.02 -33.12 -12.89
CA SER A 15 -43.56 -33.23 -14.31
C SER A 15 -42.66 -32.16 -14.98
N ALA A 16 -41.51 -32.65 -15.48
CA ALA A 16 -40.44 -32.01 -16.27
C ALA A 16 -40.87 -31.49 -17.67
N PRO A 17 -39.96 -30.93 -18.53
CA PRO A 17 -38.65 -30.32 -18.31
C PRO A 17 -38.63 -28.83 -18.74
N LYS A 18 -37.95 -27.94 -18.02
CA LYS A 18 -37.77 -26.54 -18.45
C LYS A 18 -36.30 -26.25 -18.76
N GLN A 19 -36.00 -26.17 -20.06
CA GLN A 19 -34.99 -25.24 -20.57
C GLN A 19 -35.32 -23.84 -20.02
N ARG A 20 -34.48 -23.30 -19.14
CA ARG A 20 -34.47 -21.87 -18.84
C ARG A 20 -33.04 -21.36 -18.73
N SER A 21 -32.82 -20.35 -19.56
CA SER A 21 -31.65 -19.49 -19.72
C SER A 21 -30.95 -19.13 -18.41
N ARG A 22 -29.64 -19.38 -18.36
CA ARG A 22 -28.71 -18.60 -17.52
C ARG A 22 -28.67 -17.17 -18.05
N ALA A 23 -29.52 -16.30 -17.51
CA ALA A 23 -29.42 -14.86 -17.67
C ALA A 23 -29.07 -14.25 -16.31
N THR A 24 -27.81 -14.37 -15.93
CA THR A 24 -27.11 -13.39 -15.07
C THR A 24 -25.90 -12.94 -15.86
N ALA A 25 -26.19 -12.21 -16.95
CA ALA A 25 -25.20 -11.56 -17.77
C ALA A 25 -25.03 -10.13 -17.25
N ARG A 26 -23.76 -9.79 -16.98
CA ARG A 26 -23.15 -8.48 -17.20
C ARG A 26 -23.78 -7.28 -16.48
N CYS A 27 -23.24 -7.01 -15.30
CA CYS A 27 -22.85 -5.64 -14.96
C CYS A 27 -21.39 -5.62 -14.47
N CYS A 28 -20.49 -6.29 -15.19
CA CYS A 28 -19.09 -5.90 -15.20
C CYS A 28 -18.99 -4.85 -16.29
N SER A 29 -18.89 -3.58 -15.87
CA SER A 29 -18.47 -2.50 -16.75
C SER A 29 -17.22 -2.94 -17.52
N GLU A 30 -17.23 -2.71 -18.83
CA GLU A 30 -16.07 -2.94 -19.69
C GLU A 30 -14.83 -2.27 -19.09
N ARG A 31 -13.72 -3.02 -19.02
CA ARG A 31 -12.45 -2.52 -18.51
C ARG A 31 -11.96 -1.43 -19.45
N GLN A 32 -11.70 -0.24 -18.92
CA GLN A 32 -10.94 0.79 -19.63
C GLN A 32 -9.54 0.25 -19.92
N GLN A 33 -9.29 -0.12 -21.18
CA GLN A 33 -7.95 -0.41 -21.70
C GLN A 33 -7.18 0.88 -22.01
N ASP A 34 -7.89 2.01 -22.05
CA ASP A 34 -7.34 3.34 -22.19
C ASP A 34 -7.95 4.26 -21.12
N LEU A 35 -7.06 5.01 -20.44
CA LEU A 35 -7.41 6.05 -19.47
C LEU A 35 -8.49 7.00 -20.04
N PRO A 36 -9.43 7.52 -19.22
CA PRO A 36 -10.41 8.47 -19.70
C PRO A 36 -9.72 9.74 -20.20
N VAL A 37 -9.74 9.94 -21.53
CA VAL A 37 -9.28 11.17 -22.21
C VAL A 37 -10.26 12.34 -22.01
N SER A 38 -11.33 12.16 -21.23
CA SER A 38 -12.39 13.16 -21.07
C SER A 38 -12.15 14.09 -19.89
N ARG A 39 -11.15 14.98 -20.03
CA ARG A 39 -11.03 16.35 -19.49
C ARG A 39 -9.62 16.89 -19.75
N LEU A 40 -9.18 16.85 -21.00
CA LEU A 40 -7.96 17.55 -21.40
C LEU A 40 -8.21 19.07 -21.30
N ARG A 41 -7.59 19.75 -20.33
CA ARG A 41 -7.22 21.15 -20.54
C ARG A 41 -6.23 21.14 -21.71
N LYS A 42 -6.64 21.68 -22.86
CA LYS A 42 -5.71 21.87 -23.99
C LYS A 42 -4.56 22.74 -23.50
N CYS A 43 -3.34 22.23 -23.55
CA CYS A 43 -2.15 23.05 -23.39
C CYS A 43 -2.18 24.10 -24.53
N PRO A 44 -2.12 25.41 -24.24
CA PRO A 44 -2.25 26.46 -25.26
C PRO A 44 -1.11 26.46 -26.29
N THR A 45 0.00 25.81 -25.97
CA THR A 45 1.20 25.71 -26.80
C THR A 45 1.39 24.26 -27.24
N GLY A 46 1.83 24.03 -28.48
CA GLY A 46 2.05 22.69 -29.04
C GLY A 46 3.19 21.88 -28.38
N GLU A 47 3.58 22.20 -27.16
CA GLU A 47 4.54 21.44 -26.36
C GLU A 47 3.88 20.22 -25.73
N LYS A 48 4.60 19.09 -25.68
CA LYS A 48 4.10 17.88 -25.04
C LYS A 48 4.01 18.12 -23.52
N ALA A 49 2.80 18.17 -22.99
CA ALA A 49 2.54 18.30 -21.56
C ALA A 49 3.29 17.25 -20.73
N LEU A 50 3.85 17.68 -19.59
CA LEU A 50 4.52 16.82 -18.60
C LEU A 50 3.60 15.69 -18.16
N LYS A 51 4.17 14.48 -18.05
CA LYS A 51 3.49 13.32 -17.47
C LYS A 51 4.23 12.80 -16.27
N VAL A 52 3.49 12.54 -15.20
CA VAL A 52 4.01 11.88 -14.00
C VAL A 52 3.26 10.57 -13.79
N PHE A 53 4.04 9.50 -13.78
CA PHE A 53 3.59 8.15 -13.49
C PHE A 53 3.96 7.77 -12.06
N VAL A 54 3.16 6.91 -11.43
CA VAL A 54 3.40 6.42 -10.06
C VAL A 54 3.33 4.90 -10.00
N VAL A 55 4.16 4.33 -9.13
CA VAL A 55 4.12 2.91 -8.73
C VAL A 55 4.73 2.78 -7.33
N SER A 56 4.30 1.77 -6.56
CA SER A 56 4.93 1.37 -5.30
C SER A 56 5.06 -0.15 -5.25
N ASP A 57 5.77 -0.68 -4.26
CA ASP A 57 5.74 -2.11 -3.93
C ASP A 57 6.14 -2.99 -5.12
N LEU A 58 7.27 -2.65 -5.75
CA LEU A 58 7.77 -3.37 -6.92
C LEU A 58 8.29 -4.76 -6.56
N HIS A 59 8.86 -4.97 -5.36
CA HIS A 59 9.31 -6.29 -4.87
C HIS A 59 10.08 -7.12 -5.93
N THR A 60 11.11 -6.53 -6.53
CA THR A 60 11.79 -7.09 -7.70
C THR A 60 12.70 -8.28 -7.42
N ASP A 61 12.84 -8.70 -6.16
CA ASP A 61 13.41 -10.01 -5.82
C ASP A 61 12.52 -11.16 -6.31
N TYR A 62 11.24 -10.90 -6.61
CA TYR A 62 10.43 -11.82 -7.40
C TYR A 62 10.77 -11.67 -8.89
N PRO A 63 11.23 -12.73 -9.57
CA PRO A 63 11.59 -12.67 -10.99
C PRO A 63 10.45 -12.16 -11.88
N GLU A 64 9.19 -12.47 -11.55
CA GLU A 64 8.03 -11.97 -12.28
C GLU A 64 7.87 -10.46 -12.19
N ASN A 65 8.23 -9.85 -11.05
CA ASN A 65 8.18 -8.41 -10.88
C ASN A 65 9.33 -7.71 -11.61
N MET A 66 10.54 -8.29 -11.57
CA MET A 66 11.65 -7.80 -12.40
C MET A 66 11.33 -7.91 -13.90
N ALA A 67 10.70 -9.01 -14.33
CA ALA A 67 10.23 -9.17 -15.71
C ALA A 67 9.20 -8.10 -16.09
N TRP A 68 8.29 -7.76 -15.17
CA TRP A 68 7.36 -6.65 -15.36
C TRP A 68 8.09 -5.31 -15.57
N VAL A 69 9.08 -4.98 -14.73
CA VAL A 69 9.89 -3.75 -14.88
C VAL A 69 10.57 -3.72 -16.25
N ARG A 70 11.17 -4.84 -16.66
CA ARG A 70 11.85 -4.96 -17.96
C ARG A 70 10.90 -4.84 -19.14
N SER A 71 9.64 -5.23 -18.99
CA SER A 71 8.61 -5.15 -20.03
C SER A 71 8.13 -3.72 -20.32
N LEU A 72 8.40 -2.77 -19.42
CA LEU A 72 8.04 -1.36 -19.63
C LEU A 72 8.74 -0.80 -20.88
N SER A 73 7.99 -0.08 -21.71
CA SER A 73 8.50 0.44 -22.98
C SER A 73 9.52 1.56 -22.76
N ALA A 74 10.75 1.36 -23.24
CA ALA A 74 11.80 2.38 -23.24
C ALA A 74 11.52 3.58 -24.17
N LEU A 75 10.60 3.44 -25.14
CA LEU A 75 10.24 4.52 -26.05
C LEU A 75 9.04 5.34 -25.57
N ARG A 76 8.04 4.68 -24.97
CA ARG A 76 6.79 5.32 -24.54
C ARG A 76 7.03 6.33 -23.43
N TYR A 77 7.87 5.99 -22.45
CA TYR A 77 8.03 6.73 -21.20
C TYR A 77 9.26 7.66 -21.16
N ARG A 78 10.07 7.68 -22.22
CA ARG A 78 11.39 8.34 -22.25
C ARG A 78 11.42 9.84 -21.91
N LYS A 79 10.27 10.51 -21.96
CA LYS A 79 10.12 11.94 -21.65
C LYS A 79 9.38 12.20 -20.34
N ASP A 80 8.92 11.14 -19.69
CA ASP A 80 7.99 11.20 -18.56
C ASP A 80 8.75 11.00 -17.24
N VAL A 81 8.11 11.39 -16.15
CA VAL A 81 8.60 11.19 -14.78
C VAL A 81 7.97 9.93 -14.19
N LEU A 82 8.73 9.15 -13.43
CA LEU A 82 8.22 8.07 -12.59
C LEU A 82 8.48 8.38 -11.12
N ILE A 83 7.46 8.25 -10.27
CA ILE A 83 7.59 8.23 -8.82
C ILE A 83 7.48 6.77 -8.36
N VAL A 84 8.48 6.32 -7.61
CA VAL A 84 8.56 5.00 -7.00
C VAL A 84 8.43 5.15 -5.48
N ALA A 85 7.24 4.87 -4.96
CA ALA A 85 6.88 5.05 -3.55
C ALA A 85 7.26 3.82 -2.69
N GLY A 86 8.55 3.49 -2.70
CA GLY A 86 9.18 2.46 -1.86
C GLY A 86 8.90 1.00 -2.24
N ASP A 87 9.58 0.12 -1.50
CA ASP A 87 9.57 -1.33 -1.62
C ASP A 87 9.95 -1.82 -3.02
N VAL A 88 11.16 -1.46 -3.42
CA VAL A 88 11.72 -1.80 -4.73
C VAL A 88 12.32 -3.18 -4.73
N ALA A 89 13.20 -3.46 -3.77
CA ALA A 89 13.81 -4.77 -3.58
C ALA A 89 14.40 -4.90 -2.17
N GLU A 90 14.34 -6.11 -1.62
CA GLU A 90 15.04 -6.48 -0.40
C GLU A 90 16.56 -6.56 -0.60
N THR A 91 17.08 -6.98 -1.75
CA THR A 91 18.53 -7.06 -1.97
C THR A 91 19.09 -5.86 -2.72
N TYR A 92 20.29 -5.40 -2.32
CA TYR A 92 20.96 -4.25 -2.93
C TYR A 92 21.17 -4.44 -4.44
N ASP A 93 21.59 -5.62 -4.88
CA ASP A 93 21.84 -5.88 -6.30
C ASP A 93 20.57 -5.81 -7.14
N ASN A 94 19.45 -6.37 -6.64
CA ASN A 94 18.16 -6.25 -7.31
C ASN A 94 17.66 -4.80 -7.30
N PHE A 95 17.85 -4.08 -6.19
CA PHE A 95 17.52 -2.66 -6.12
C PHE A 95 18.24 -1.85 -7.21
N VAL A 96 19.57 -1.98 -7.28
CA VAL A 96 20.40 -1.27 -8.28
C VAL A 96 20.02 -1.69 -9.70
N GLY A 97 19.78 -2.99 -9.91
CA GLY A 97 19.28 -3.53 -11.18
C GLY A 97 17.97 -2.87 -11.61
N THR A 98 16.99 -2.82 -10.70
CA THR A 98 15.68 -2.22 -10.95
C THR A 98 15.77 -0.72 -11.20
N MET A 99 16.53 0.02 -10.39
CA MET A 99 16.70 1.46 -10.59
C MET A 99 17.35 1.79 -11.93
N ARG A 100 18.33 1.00 -12.37
CA ARG A 100 18.95 1.14 -13.70
C ARG A 100 17.94 0.90 -14.83
N GLU A 101 17.13 -0.14 -14.72
CA GLU A 101 16.08 -0.44 -15.71
C GLU A 101 15.06 0.70 -15.79
N LEU A 102 14.60 1.22 -14.65
CA LEU A 102 13.65 2.35 -14.61
C LEU A 102 14.28 3.63 -15.17
N ARG A 103 15.52 3.97 -14.77
CA ARG A 103 16.20 5.17 -15.27
C ARG A 103 16.49 5.15 -16.76
N SER A 104 16.66 3.98 -17.35
CA SER A 104 16.82 3.85 -18.81
C SER A 104 15.51 4.09 -19.59
N ARG A 105 14.35 4.05 -18.92
CA ARG A 105 13.01 4.13 -19.55
C ARG A 105 12.30 5.46 -19.30
N PHE A 106 12.63 6.17 -18.23
CA PHE A 106 12.01 7.44 -17.83
C PHE A 106 13.03 8.58 -17.84
N ARG A 107 12.58 9.80 -18.14
CA ARG A 107 13.43 11.01 -18.10
C ARG A 107 13.96 11.25 -16.69
N SER A 108 13.10 11.07 -15.70
CA SER A 108 13.42 11.22 -14.28
C SER A 108 12.70 10.16 -13.48
N VAL A 109 13.37 9.60 -12.48
CA VAL A 109 12.80 8.67 -11.52
C VAL A 109 13.00 9.26 -10.14
N PHE A 110 11.93 9.35 -9.35
CA PHE A 110 11.94 9.78 -7.97
C PHE A 110 11.71 8.58 -7.06
N PHE A 111 12.40 8.54 -5.91
CA PHE A 111 12.35 7.40 -5.00
C PHE A 111 12.36 7.83 -3.53
N VAL A 112 11.65 7.05 -2.71
CA VAL A 112 11.75 7.01 -1.24
C VAL A 112 11.88 5.56 -0.80
N PRO A 113 12.67 5.25 0.24
CA PRO A 113 12.80 3.88 0.73
C PRO A 113 11.51 3.39 1.40
N GLY A 114 11.18 2.12 1.15
CA GLY A 114 10.21 1.36 1.94
C GLY A 114 10.86 0.49 3.01
N ASN A 115 10.08 -0.35 3.69
CA ASN A 115 10.62 -1.25 4.70
C ASN A 115 11.44 -2.39 4.11
N HIS A 116 11.01 -2.98 2.99
CA HIS A 116 11.74 -4.06 2.35
C HIS A 116 13.12 -3.60 1.87
N ASP A 117 13.21 -2.37 1.36
CA ASP A 117 14.49 -1.79 0.92
C ASP A 117 15.52 -1.78 2.07
N LEU A 118 15.08 -1.66 3.32
CA LEU A 118 15.92 -1.56 4.51
C LEU A 118 16.13 -2.88 5.27
N TRP A 119 15.55 -3.99 4.79
CA TRP A 119 15.79 -5.31 5.36
C TRP A 119 17.23 -5.77 5.10
N CYS A 120 17.96 -6.16 6.14
CA CYS A 120 19.33 -6.65 6.05
C CYS A 120 19.43 -8.18 6.08
N ARG A 121 18.33 -8.91 6.31
CA ARG A 121 18.36 -10.38 6.53
C ARG A 121 18.91 -11.20 5.36
N ARG A 122 18.83 -10.68 4.13
CA ARG A 122 19.39 -11.32 2.91
C ARG A 122 20.72 -10.74 2.46
N GLU A 123 21.22 -9.72 3.16
CA GLU A 123 22.48 -9.05 2.87
C GLU A 123 23.66 -9.63 3.66
N GLY A 124 23.42 -10.64 4.49
CA GLY A 124 24.44 -11.21 5.38
C GLY A 124 25.06 -10.14 6.27
N ASP A 125 26.39 -10.01 6.20
CA ASP A 125 27.20 -9.03 6.93
C ASP A 125 27.69 -7.88 6.06
N SER A 126 27.11 -7.70 4.85
CA SER A 126 27.47 -6.59 3.95
C SER A 126 27.15 -5.21 4.51
N TYR A 127 26.23 -5.13 5.48
CA TYR A 127 25.86 -3.92 6.19
C TYR A 127 25.81 -4.19 7.69
N LEU A 128 26.39 -3.27 8.47
CA LEU A 128 26.30 -3.26 9.92
C LEU A 128 24.85 -3.14 10.38
N ASP A 129 24.11 -2.19 9.79
CA ASP A 129 22.73 -1.91 10.13
C ASP A 129 21.90 -1.40 8.93
N SER A 130 20.60 -1.19 9.15
CA SER A 130 19.66 -0.70 8.14
C SER A 130 19.89 0.76 7.74
N LEU A 131 20.59 1.57 8.56
CA LEU A 131 20.95 2.95 8.19
C LEU A 131 22.16 2.98 7.25
N GLU A 132 23.14 2.10 7.46
CA GLU A 132 24.24 1.92 6.51
C GLU A 132 23.70 1.47 5.15
N LYS A 133 22.76 0.53 5.15
CA LYS A 133 22.08 0.10 3.92
C LYS A 133 21.31 1.26 3.28
N LEU A 134 20.53 2.03 4.03
CA LEU A 134 19.86 3.24 3.52
C LEU A 134 20.86 4.18 2.81
N ASN A 135 22.00 4.46 3.45
CA ASN A 135 23.03 5.32 2.85
C ASN A 135 23.65 4.71 1.58
N ALA A 136 23.79 3.39 1.49
CA ALA A 136 24.24 2.72 0.28
C ALA A 136 23.20 2.85 -0.86
N LEU A 137 21.91 2.67 -0.56
CA LEU A 137 20.84 2.85 -1.55
C LEU A 137 20.75 4.29 -2.07
N LEU A 138 20.85 5.29 -1.17
CA LEU A 138 20.83 6.70 -1.57
C LEU A 138 22.04 7.08 -2.44
N ARG A 139 23.23 6.53 -2.15
CA ARG A 139 24.41 6.69 -3.01
C ARG A 139 24.17 6.06 -4.38
N ALA A 140 23.66 4.83 -4.44
CA ALA A 140 23.33 4.19 -5.70
C ALA A 140 22.28 4.97 -6.51
N CYS A 141 21.27 5.54 -5.85
CA CYS A 141 20.32 6.46 -6.49
C CYS A 141 21.04 7.67 -7.10
N SER A 142 21.92 8.34 -6.34
CA SER A 142 22.73 9.46 -6.85
C SER A 142 23.54 9.07 -8.08
N ASP A 143 24.25 7.93 -8.03
CA ASP A 143 25.11 7.45 -9.13
C ASP A 143 24.29 7.11 -10.39
N LEU A 144 23.07 6.61 -10.23
CA LEU A 144 22.13 6.33 -11.32
C LEU A 144 21.31 7.56 -11.75
N GLY A 145 21.47 8.69 -11.06
CA GLY A 145 20.69 9.91 -11.24
C GLY A 145 19.21 9.75 -10.91
N VAL A 146 18.84 8.87 -9.98
CA VAL A 146 17.51 8.76 -9.36
C VAL A 146 17.38 9.83 -8.28
N GLU A 147 16.29 10.58 -8.34
CA GLU A 147 16.03 11.71 -7.45
C GLU A 147 15.49 11.22 -6.10
N THR A 148 16.14 11.64 -5.00
CA THR A 148 15.71 11.35 -3.62
C THR A 148 15.53 12.63 -2.79
N SER A 149 15.56 13.79 -3.46
CA SER A 149 15.38 15.13 -2.88
C SER A 149 14.29 15.91 -3.63
N PRO A 150 13.68 16.93 -3.02
CA PRO A 150 12.65 17.74 -3.67
C PRO A 150 13.15 18.47 -4.90
N ARG A 151 12.31 18.55 -5.93
CA ARG A 151 12.65 19.16 -7.21
C ARG A 151 11.42 19.74 -7.91
N ILE A 152 11.61 20.83 -8.65
CA ILE A 152 10.63 21.35 -9.61
C ILE A 152 10.90 20.72 -10.97
N VAL A 153 9.88 20.12 -11.57
CA VAL A 153 9.94 19.57 -12.93
C VAL A 153 8.87 20.26 -13.76
N ASP A 154 9.29 21.10 -14.72
CA ASP A 154 8.42 21.83 -15.64
C ASP A 154 7.24 22.54 -14.92
N GLY A 155 7.50 23.16 -13.76
CA GLY A 155 6.54 23.90 -12.93
C GLY A 155 5.84 23.08 -11.83
N LEU A 156 5.95 21.75 -11.86
CA LEU A 156 5.39 20.86 -10.85
C LEU A 156 6.39 20.60 -9.72
N GLY A 157 6.00 20.83 -8.47
CA GLY A 157 6.81 20.49 -7.30
C GLY A 157 6.68 19.00 -6.94
N ILE A 158 7.77 18.25 -6.90
CA ILE A 158 7.80 16.85 -6.49
C ILE A 158 8.68 16.70 -5.24
N ILE A 159 8.12 16.17 -4.15
CA ILE A 159 8.72 16.18 -2.81
C ILE A 159 8.73 14.75 -2.22
N PRO A 160 9.88 14.04 -2.25
CA PRO A 160 10.06 12.79 -1.50
C PRO A 160 10.06 13.05 0.00
N LEU A 161 9.34 12.22 0.76
CA LEU A 161 9.26 12.25 2.21
C LEU A 161 9.70 10.91 2.79
N PHE A 162 10.84 10.91 3.46
CA PHE A 162 11.34 9.77 4.22
C PHE A 162 10.47 9.61 5.46
N SER A 163 10.04 8.39 5.74
CA SER A 163 9.10 8.12 6.82
C SER A 163 9.29 6.70 7.35
N TRP A 164 8.73 6.48 8.54
CA TRP A 164 8.56 5.17 9.15
C TRP A 164 7.25 5.15 9.93
N TYR A 165 6.98 4.05 10.64
CA TYR A 165 5.75 3.87 11.41
C TYR A 165 5.97 3.80 12.92
N HIS A 166 4.90 4.02 13.67
CA HIS A 166 4.83 3.69 15.10
C HIS A 166 3.46 3.11 15.47
N LYS A 167 3.41 2.26 16.50
CA LYS A 167 2.22 1.53 16.91
C LYS A 167 1.02 2.42 17.25
N SER A 168 1.27 3.57 17.88
CA SER A 168 0.19 4.49 18.30
C SER A 168 -0.49 5.23 17.14
N PHE A 169 -0.01 5.08 15.90
CA PHE A 169 -0.72 5.56 14.72
C PHE A 169 -2.08 4.88 14.56
N ASP A 170 -2.22 3.66 15.07
CA ASP A 170 -3.49 2.93 15.15
C ASP A 170 -4.39 3.48 16.26
N LYS A 171 -5.41 4.24 15.87
CA LYS A 171 -6.41 4.85 16.76
C LYS A 171 -7.71 4.05 16.84
N GLU A 172 -7.86 2.95 16.08
CA GLU A 172 -9.08 2.11 16.14
C GLU A 172 -9.06 1.21 17.37
N LYS A 173 -10.24 0.83 17.87
CA LYS A 173 -10.33 -0.15 18.97
C LYS A 173 -9.80 -1.51 18.54
N ASP A 174 -9.13 -2.21 19.45
CA ASP A 174 -8.69 -3.57 19.19
C ASP A 174 -9.87 -4.54 19.14
N ILE A 175 -9.79 -5.51 18.21
CA ILE A 175 -10.75 -6.60 18.09
C ILE A 175 -10.48 -7.61 19.21
N THR A 176 -11.42 -7.76 20.15
CA THR A 176 -11.28 -8.62 21.33
C THR A 176 -12.25 -9.80 21.35
N ASN A 177 -13.26 -9.82 20.47
CA ASN A 177 -14.30 -10.85 20.38
C ASN A 177 -13.81 -12.16 19.73
N VAL A 178 -12.61 -12.18 19.16
CA VAL A 178 -11.94 -13.38 18.63
C VAL A 178 -10.48 -13.40 19.06
N GLN A 179 -9.86 -14.58 19.08
CA GLN A 179 -8.44 -14.71 19.37
C GLN A 179 -7.61 -14.23 18.17
N ILE A 180 -7.20 -12.97 18.21
CA ILE A 180 -6.27 -12.38 17.25
C ILE A 180 -4.83 -12.73 17.68
N PRO A 181 -3.96 -13.21 16.76
CA PRO A 181 -2.54 -13.37 17.05
C PRO A 181 -1.95 -12.08 17.61
N SER A 182 -1.08 -12.19 18.62
CA SER A 182 -0.45 -11.02 19.23
C SER A 182 0.29 -10.20 18.17
N LEU A 183 0.48 -8.90 18.42
CA LEU A 183 1.28 -8.05 17.53
C LEU A 183 2.66 -8.65 17.29
N GLN A 184 3.28 -9.25 18.30
CA GLN A 184 4.57 -9.94 18.18
C GLN A 184 4.51 -11.16 17.24
N MET A 185 3.41 -11.92 17.25
CA MET A 185 3.18 -12.99 16.27
C MET A 185 2.99 -12.42 14.87
N VAL A 186 2.18 -11.37 14.71
CA VAL A 186 1.97 -10.70 13.41
C VAL A 186 3.28 -10.10 12.88
N ILE A 187 4.10 -9.51 13.74
CA ILE A 187 5.46 -9.05 13.41
C ILE A 187 6.32 -10.25 12.99
N SER A 188 6.32 -11.32 13.76
CA SER A 188 7.14 -12.50 13.44
C SER A 188 6.68 -13.26 12.20
N SER A 189 5.39 -13.18 11.82
CA SER A 189 4.81 -13.94 10.70
C SER A 189 4.47 -13.09 9.46
N ALA A 190 4.18 -11.80 9.61
CA ALA A 190 3.65 -10.93 8.55
C ALA A 190 4.40 -9.59 8.38
N CYS A 191 4.90 -8.97 9.44
CA CYS A 191 5.71 -7.73 9.39
C CYS A 191 7.12 -8.00 9.92
N LYS A 192 7.96 -8.55 9.04
CA LYS A 192 9.28 -9.06 9.40
C LYS A 192 10.29 -7.94 9.73
N ASP A 193 9.89 -6.68 9.67
CA ASP A 193 10.73 -5.50 9.89
C ASP A 193 11.54 -5.57 11.17
N TYR A 194 10.96 -5.99 12.30
CA TYR A 194 11.67 -6.08 13.58
C TYR A 194 12.80 -7.13 13.59
N HIS A 195 12.71 -8.15 12.75
CA HIS A 195 13.72 -9.20 12.62
C HIS A 195 14.65 -8.98 11.42
N ALA A 196 14.15 -8.27 10.41
CA ALA A 196 14.83 -8.08 9.14
C ALA A 196 15.63 -6.78 9.11
N CYS A 197 15.15 -5.71 9.77
CA CYS A 197 15.91 -4.50 9.97
C CYS A 197 16.85 -4.64 11.18
N LYS A 198 17.98 -3.96 11.11
CA LYS A 198 18.95 -3.82 12.19
C LYS A 198 19.02 -2.33 12.51
N TRP A 199 18.70 -1.93 13.74
CA TRP A 199 18.73 -0.52 14.13
C TRP A 199 19.76 -0.29 15.24
N PRO A 200 20.44 0.87 15.27
CA PRO A 200 21.22 1.29 16.44
C PRO A 200 20.38 1.27 17.71
N SER A 201 21.02 1.05 18.88
CA SER A 201 20.35 0.91 20.18
C SER A 201 19.34 2.03 20.48
N GLU A 202 19.72 3.26 20.14
CA GLU A 202 18.95 4.49 20.31
C GLU A 202 17.67 4.55 19.46
N LEU A 203 17.59 3.77 18.37
CA LEU A 203 16.47 3.74 17.42
C LEU A 203 15.63 2.45 17.49
N THR A 204 15.75 1.69 18.57
CA THR A 204 15.00 0.43 18.78
C THR A 204 13.52 0.65 19.12
N ARG A 205 13.13 1.87 19.53
CA ARG A 205 11.75 2.23 19.83
C ARG A 205 11.07 2.80 18.58
N ASP A 206 9.88 2.29 18.29
CA ASP A 206 9.11 2.62 17.08
C ASP A 206 8.84 4.13 16.90
N ILE A 207 8.42 4.84 17.97
CA ILE A 207 8.22 6.30 17.93
C ILE A 207 9.52 7.04 17.60
N ALA A 208 10.63 6.64 18.22
CA ALA A 208 11.94 7.28 18.00
C ALA A 208 12.42 7.07 16.56
N LEU A 209 12.17 5.88 16.00
CA LEU A 209 12.48 5.57 14.62
C LEU A 209 11.63 6.36 13.63
N ALA A 210 10.30 6.45 13.85
CA ALA A 210 9.42 7.28 13.04
C ALA A 210 9.81 8.76 13.05
N HIS A 211 10.13 9.29 14.24
CA HIS A 211 10.62 10.66 14.38
C HIS A 211 11.98 10.86 13.69
N TYR A 212 12.91 9.91 13.80
CA TYR A 212 14.21 9.97 13.13
C TYR A 212 14.05 10.11 11.61
N PHE A 213 13.21 9.29 10.99
CA PHE A 213 12.96 9.36 9.55
C PHE A 213 12.27 10.67 9.14
N ASP A 214 11.33 11.17 9.94
CA ASP A 214 10.72 12.48 9.70
C ASP A 214 11.77 13.61 9.73
N MET A 215 12.68 13.58 10.71
CA MET A 215 13.75 14.56 10.85
C MET A 215 14.77 14.53 9.69
N LEU A 216 14.93 13.40 8.98
CA LEU A 216 15.77 13.37 7.77
C LEU A 216 15.25 14.29 6.66
N ASN A 217 13.97 14.67 6.68
CA ASN A 217 13.38 15.58 5.70
C ASN A 217 13.73 17.05 5.97
N GLU A 218 14.14 17.40 7.20
CA GLU A 218 14.48 18.79 7.56
C GLU A 218 15.63 19.36 6.73
N LYS A 219 16.53 18.49 6.23
CA LYS A 219 17.61 18.92 5.31
C LYS A 219 17.07 19.61 4.05
N ASN A 220 15.82 19.35 3.67
CA ASN A 220 15.18 19.85 2.46
C ASN A 220 14.26 21.07 2.70
N HIS A 221 14.17 21.60 3.93
CA HIS A 221 13.20 22.66 4.28
C HIS A 221 13.27 23.90 3.37
N ARG A 222 14.48 24.33 2.96
CA ARG A 222 14.65 25.49 2.07
C ARG A 222 14.07 25.25 0.69
N THR A 223 14.36 24.09 0.12
CA THR A 223 13.87 23.69 -1.22
C THR A 223 12.36 23.47 -1.21
N ILE A 224 11.80 22.88 -0.14
CA ILE A 224 10.35 22.74 0.02
C ILE A 224 9.68 24.11 0.07
N ASN A 225 10.23 25.04 0.86
CA ASN A 225 9.72 26.41 0.95
C ASN A 225 9.81 27.17 -0.39
N GLU A 226 10.82 26.90 -1.21
CA GLU A 226 10.93 27.46 -2.56
C GLU A 226 9.87 26.87 -3.49
N ILE A 227 9.71 25.54 -3.49
CA ILE A 227 8.70 24.81 -4.25
C ILE A 227 7.30 25.34 -3.92
N GLN A 228 6.95 25.46 -2.64
CA GLN A 228 5.64 25.99 -2.20
C GLN A 228 5.36 27.42 -2.67
N ARG A 229 6.40 28.24 -2.93
CA ARG A 229 6.24 29.61 -3.43
C ARG A 229 6.18 29.71 -4.95
N THR A 230 6.71 28.73 -5.67
CA THR A 230 6.99 28.82 -7.10
C THR A 230 6.25 27.81 -7.95
N SER A 231 5.69 26.75 -7.34
CA SER A 231 4.94 25.70 -8.02
C SER A 231 3.45 25.82 -7.72
N ASP A 232 2.62 25.77 -8.75
CA ASP A 232 1.15 25.85 -8.62
C ASP A 232 0.53 24.53 -8.18
N GLU A 233 1.21 23.41 -8.43
CA GLU A 233 0.78 22.05 -8.14
C GLU A 233 1.92 21.28 -7.45
N LEU A 234 1.56 20.44 -6.48
CA LEU A 234 2.51 19.74 -5.62
C LEU A 234 2.18 18.24 -5.52
N ILE A 235 3.19 17.40 -5.71
CA ILE A 235 3.16 15.98 -5.40
C ILE A 235 4.15 15.71 -4.27
N THR A 236 3.64 15.40 -3.08
CA THR A 236 4.46 14.77 -2.04
C THR A 236 4.35 13.25 -2.20
N PHE A 237 5.35 12.50 -1.74
CA PHE A 237 5.22 11.05 -1.70
C PHE A 237 6.05 10.41 -0.60
N SER A 238 5.53 9.32 -0.04
CA SER A 238 6.17 8.53 1.00
C SER A 238 5.98 7.04 0.71
N HIS A 239 6.62 6.14 1.44
CA HIS A 239 6.25 4.73 1.33
C HIS A 239 5.09 4.40 2.28
N PHE A 240 5.20 4.84 3.53
CA PHE A 240 4.21 4.56 4.58
C PHE A 240 2.91 5.34 4.39
N VAL A 241 1.85 4.86 5.03
CA VAL A 241 0.51 5.41 4.92
C VAL A 241 0.45 6.73 5.70
N PRO A 242 0.08 7.85 5.05
CA PRO A 242 0.09 9.16 5.69
C PRO A 242 -1.13 9.41 6.58
N ARG A 243 -2.19 8.59 6.45
CA ARG A 243 -3.46 8.74 7.18
C ARG A 243 -4.12 7.42 7.47
N GLN A 244 -4.66 7.26 8.66
CA GLN A 244 -5.35 6.04 9.07
C GLN A 244 -6.58 5.73 8.19
N GLU A 245 -7.26 6.76 7.68
CA GLU A 245 -8.40 6.61 6.77
C GLU A 245 -8.04 5.99 5.41
N LEU A 246 -6.76 5.88 5.09
CA LEU A 246 -6.24 5.20 3.90
C LEU A 246 -5.85 3.74 4.19
N CYS A 247 -6.33 3.19 5.30
CA CYS A 247 -6.34 1.76 5.60
C CYS A 247 -7.79 1.32 5.83
N PRO A 248 -8.22 0.13 5.40
CA PRO A 248 -9.55 -0.38 5.76
C PRO A 248 -9.68 -0.58 7.29
N GLU A 249 -10.90 -0.42 7.81
CA GLU A 249 -11.18 -0.64 9.23
C GLU A 249 -10.77 -2.05 9.68
N LYS A 250 -10.26 -2.19 10.90
CA LYS A 250 -9.75 -3.45 11.47
C LYS A 250 -10.70 -4.63 11.33
N ARG A 251 -12.00 -4.38 11.51
CA ARG A 251 -13.07 -5.39 11.40
C ARG A 251 -13.17 -6.03 10.00
N MET A 252 -12.59 -5.39 8.98
CA MET A 252 -12.57 -5.84 7.59
C MET A 252 -11.23 -6.50 7.20
N LEU A 253 -10.21 -6.38 8.05
CA LEU A 253 -8.88 -6.90 7.82
C LEU A 253 -8.72 -8.31 8.38
N PHE A 254 -7.98 -9.15 7.66
CA PHE A 254 -7.62 -10.50 8.14
C PHE A 254 -6.51 -10.47 9.19
N TYR A 255 -5.80 -9.35 9.25
CA TYR A 255 -4.80 -9.06 10.26
C TYR A 255 -5.15 -7.71 10.90
N PRO A 256 -6.03 -7.67 11.91
CA PRO A 256 -6.47 -6.43 12.56
C PRO A 256 -5.36 -5.62 13.24
N ASN A 257 -4.14 -6.19 13.35
CA ASN A 257 -2.96 -5.49 13.87
C ASN A 257 -2.15 -4.76 12.79
N LEU A 258 -2.51 -4.90 11.49
CA LEU A 258 -1.84 -4.19 10.40
C LEU A 258 -1.80 -2.66 10.62
N PRO A 259 -2.87 -1.96 11.07
CA PRO A 259 -2.80 -0.51 11.26
C PRO A 259 -1.72 0.00 12.23
N LYS A 260 -1.16 -0.89 13.07
CA LYS A 260 -0.09 -0.56 14.03
C LYS A 260 1.29 -0.41 13.37
N ILE A 261 1.44 -0.77 12.11
CA ILE A 261 2.74 -0.88 11.44
C ILE A 261 2.74 -0.24 10.05
N ILE A 262 1.84 0.71 9.80
CA ILE A 262 1.64 1.27 8.45
C ILE A 262 2.01 2.73 8.29
N GLY A 263 2.08 3.51 9.37
CA GLY A 263 2.23 4.96 9.28
C GLY A 263 2.60 5.59 10.61
N SER A 264 2.73 6.92 10.58
CA SER A 264 3.06 7.73 11.76
C SER A 264 2.34 9.07 11.74
N ASP A 265 2.07 9.60 12.94
CA ASP A 265 1.52 10.96 13.10
C ASP A 265 2.53 12.02 12.63
N TYR A 266 3.84 11.73 12.67
CA TYR A 266 4.88 12.61 12.11
C TYR A 266 4.73 12.79 10.59
N LEU A 267 4.49 11.69 9.86
CA LEU A 267 4.26 11.76 8.42
C LEU A 267 2.98 12.55 8.09
N GLU A 268 1.90 12.34 8.83
CA GLU A 268 0.65 13.09 8.65
C GLU A 268 0.90 14.60 8.81
N ALA A 269 1.52 14.99 9.93
CA ALA A 269 1.85 16.38 10.21
C ALA A 269 2.77 16.99 9.14
N ARG A 270 3.75 16.21 8.64
CA ARG A 270 4.66 16.62 7.56
C ARG A 270 3.89 16.92 6.27
N VAL A 271 2.99 16.03 5.86
CA VAL A 271 2.14 16.22 4.69
C VAL A 271 1.27 17.46 4.84
N ARG A 272 0.69 17.70 6.04
CA ARG A 272 -0.11 18.90 6.32
C ARG A 272 0.70 20.18 6.30
N SER A 273 1.93 20.19 6.82
CA SER A 273 2.81 21.36 6.74
C SER A 273 3.12 21.79 5.30
N ILE A 274 3.05 20.85 4.34
CA ILE A 274 3.35 21.11 2.94
C ILE A 274 2.09 21.52 2.18
N HIS A 275 0.99 20.78 2.35
CA HIS A 275 -0.24 20.97 1.58
C HIS A 275 -1.30 21.84 2.27
N GLY A 276 -1.12 22.14 3.55
CA GLY A 276 -2.11 22.79 4.41
C GLY A 276 -3.15 21.81 4.98
N ASP A 277 -3.81 22.23 6.06
CA ASP A 277 -4.83 21.42 6.77
C ASP A 277 -6.05 21.09 5.90
N ASN A 278 -6.40 21.98 4.97
CA ASN A 278 -7.55 21.81 4.08
C ASN A 278 -7.15 21.46 2.64
N GLY A 279 -5.86 21.24 2.38
CA GLY A 279 -5.34 20.91 1.05
C GLY A 279 -5.76 21.92 -0.03
N SER A 280 -5.75 21.45 -1.28
CA SER A 280 -6.31 22.15 -2.44
C SER A 280 -6.40 21.19 -3.63
N GLU A 281 -7.10 21.57 -4.71
CA GLU A 281 -7.11 20.77 -5.96
C GLU A 281 -5.70 20.56 -6.56
N SER A 282 -4.72 21.36 -6.12
CA SER A 282 -3.31 21.29 -6.48
C SER A 282 -2.47 20.35 -5.59
N ALA A 283 -3.07 19.69 -4.59
CA ALA A 283 -2.37 18.85 -3.62
C ALA A 283 -2.57 17.36 -3.89
N CYS A 284 -1.46 16.65 -4.10
CA CYS A 284 -1.43 15.19 -4.21
C CYS A 284 -0.37 14.59 -3.29
N HIS A 285 -0.68 13.46 -2.66
CA HIS A 285 0.24 12.62 -1.92
C HIS A 285 0.21 11.18 -2.45
N VAL A 286 1.36 10.66 -2.87
CA VAL A 286 1.50 9.27 -3.36
C VAL A 286 2.13 8.40 -2.26
N PHE A 287 1.64 7.18 -2.07
CA PHE A 287 2.14 6.27 -1.04
C PHE A 287 2.13 4.79 -1.47
N GLY A 288 2.57 3.88 -0.59
CA GLY A 288 2.70 2.43 -0.83
C GLY A 288 2.36 1.57 0.39
N HIS A 289 3.13 0.48 0.60
CA HIS A 289 3.19 -0.37 1.79
C HIS A 289 2.04 -1.37 1.99
N THR A 290 0.79 -0.91 2.01
CA THR A 290 -0.34 -1.79 2.39
C THR A 290 -0.81 -2.73 1.28
N HIS A 291 -0.28 -2.55 0.07
CA HIS A 291 -0.76 -3.22 -1.15
C HIS A 291 -2.27 -3.03 -1.41
N PHE A 292 -2.89 -1.96 -0.92
CA PHE A 292 -4.26 -1.59 -1.30
C PHE A 292 -4.21 -0.47 -2.33
N CYS A 293 -4.92 -0.62 -3.45
CA CYS A 293 -5.04 0.49 -4.38
C CYS A 293 -5.99 1.56 -3.81
N TRP A 294 -5.50 2.80 -3.75
CA TRP A 294 -6.25 3.96 -3.30
C TRP A 294 -6.19 5.09 -4.31
N ASP A 295 -7.33 5.76 -4.49
CA ASP A 295 -7.41 7.10 -5.05
C ASP A 295 -8.60 7.82 -4.42
N ALA A 296 -8.31 8.58 -3.37
CA ALA A 296 -9.30 9.26 -2.55
C ALA A 296 -8.87 10.70 -2.28
N VAL A 297 -9.84 11.60 -2.15
CA VAL A 297 -9.59 12.98 -1.69
C VAL A 297 -10.06 13.07 -0.24
N LEU A 298 -9.15 13.45 0.65
CA LEU A 298 -9.44 13.67 2.07
C LEU A 298 -8.94 15.06 2.45
N ASP A 299 -9.82 15.89 2.99
CA ASP A 299 -9.54 17.29 3.36
C ASP A 299 -8.75 18.04 2.27
N GLY A 300 -9.26 17.99 1.05
CA GLY A 300 -8.70 18.67 -0.12
C GLY A 300 -7.38 18.10 -0.66
N VAL A 301 -6.78 17.07 -0.07
CA VAL A 301 -5.58 16.42 -0.62
C VAL A 301 -5.97 15.12 -1.31
N ARG A 302 -5.50 14.93 -2.55
CA ARG A 302 -5.64 13.64 -3.26
C ARG A 302 -4.57 12.66 -2.77
N TYR A 303 -4.97 11.48 -2.31
CA TYR A 303 -4.10 10.41 -1.87
C TYR A 303 -4.15 9.25 -2.85
N VAL A 304 -3.00 8.84 -3.36
CA VAL A 304 -2.88 7.79 -4.38
C VAL A 304 -1.94 6.68 -3.92
N GLN A 305 -2.42 5.43 -3.94
CA GLN A 305 -1.59 4.24 -3.75
C GLN A 305 -1.72 3.34 -4.98
N ALA A 306 -0.58 3.05 -5.62
CA ALA A 306 -0.49 2.32 -6.88
C ALA A 306 0.46 1.12 -6.77
N PRO A 307 0.13 0.12 -5.94
CA PRO A 307 1.05 -0.97 -5.63
C PRO A 307 1.13 -1.96 -6.79
N LEU A 308 2.35 -2.32 -7.21
CA LEU A 308 2.55 -3.49 -8.06
C LEU A 308 2.34 -4.78 -7.24
N ALA A 309 2.68 -4.76 -5.95
CA ALA A 309 2.44 -5.82 -4.99
C ALA A 309 3.13 -7.16 -5.37
N TYR A 310 2.88 -8.22 -4.61
CA TYR A 310 3.47 -9.53 -4.89
C TYR A 310 2.81 -10.19 -6.13
N PRO A 311 3.55 -11.04 -6.88
CA PRO A 311 2.99 -11.74 -8.05
C PRO A 311 1.70 -12.51 -7.74
N ARG A 312 1.63 -13.17 -6.58
CA ARG A 312 0.46 -13.97 -6.19
C ARG A 312 -0.76 -13.09 -5.86
N GLU A 313 -0.57 -11.88 -5.33
CA GLU A 313 -1.64 -10.91 -5.09
C GLU A 313 -2.18 -10.33 -6.41
N ARG A 314 -1.29 -9.99 -7.36
CA ARG A 314 -1.71 -9.55 -8.69
C ARG A 314 -2.52 -10.61 -9.44
N LYS A 315 -2.16 -11.89 -9.32
CA LYS A 315 -2.92 -13.00 -9.93
C LYS A 315 -4.37 -13.04 -9.44
N ARG A 316 -4.63 -12.61 -8.20
CA ARG A 316 -5.99 -12.47 -7.64
C ARG A 316 -6.74 -11.23 -8.12
N ARG A 317 -6.06 -10.32 -8.84
CA ARG A 317 -6.61 -9.09 -9.41
C ARG A 317 -7.21 -8.15 -8.35
N MET A 318 -6.61 -8.12 -7.15
CA MET A 318 -7.10 -7.31 -6.03
C MET A 318 -7.00 -5.81 -6.29
N ASN A 319 -5.90 -5.37 -6.92
CA ASN A 319 -5.69 -3.97 -7.30
C ASN A 319 -5.92 -3.77 -8.79
N GLY A 320 -5.53 -4.76 -9.62
CA GLY A 320 -5.85 -4.88 -11.03
C GLY A 320 -5.08 -6.03 -11.65
N GLY A 321 -5.46 -6.44 -12.85
CA GLY A 321 -4.95 -7.66 -13.47
C GLY A 321 -3.54 -7.53 -14.08
N GLU A 322 -3.23 -8.45 -14.99
CA GLU A 322 -1.92 -8.60 -15.65
C GLU A 322 -1.46 -7.36 -16.45
N ASN A 323 -2.38 -6.44 -16.75
CA ASN A 323 -2.10 -5.19 -17.49
C ASN A 323 -1.82 -4.00 -16.56
N TRP A 324 -1.45 -4.24 -15.30
CA TRP A 324 -1.04 -3.18 -14.38
C TRP A 324 0.17 -2.45 -14.98
N LEU A 325 0.05 -1.15 -15.21
CA LEU A 325 1.13 -0.29 -15.70
C LEU A 325 1.32 0.82 -14.67
N PRO A 326 2.46 1.53 -14.67
CA PRO A 326 2.58 2.76 -13.90
C PRO A 326 1.38 3.68 -14.21
N PHE A 327 0.78 4.29 -13.19
CA PHE A 327 -0.41 5.12 -13.37
C PHE A 327 -0.05 6.56 -13.61
N CYS A 328 -0.58 7.14 -14.67
CA CYS A 328 -0.42 8.56 -14.95
C CYS A 328 -1.32 9.36 -14.01
N VAL A 329 -0.74 10.01 -12.99
CA VAL A 329 -1.48 10.86 -12.04
C VAL A 329 -1.50 12.32 -12.48
N TYR A 330 -0.57 12.72 -13.35
CA TYR A 330 -0.42 14.09 -13.83
C TYR A 330 -0.19 14.12 -15.35
N LEU A 331 -0.92 14.97 -16.07
CA LEU A 331 -0.80 15.24 -17.51
C LEU A 331 -1.04 16.74 -17.76
N GLY A 332 -0.03 17.58 -17.54
CA GLY A 332 -0.18 19.05 -17.55
C GLY A 332 -1.25 19.56 -16.57
N GLY A 333 -1.46 18.80 -15.49
CA GLY A 333 -2.52 18.96 -14.50
C GLY A 333 -2.91 17.59 -13.93
N PHE A 334 -3.49 17.55 -12.72
CA PHE A 334 -3.92 16.27 -12.13
C PHE A 334 -4.99 15.56 -12.98
N THR A 335 -4.78 14.27 -13.21
CA THR A 335 -5.69 13.41 -13.98
C THR A 335 -6.92 13.01 -13.16
N GLY A 336 -7.92 12.39 -13.80
CA GLY A 336 -9.08 11.81 -13.10
C GLY A 336 -8.70 10.64 -12.17
N ARG A 337 -9.68 10.15 -11.41
CA ARG A 337 -9.50 9.03 -10.47
C ARG A 337 -8.96 7.76 -11.15
N LEU A 338 -8.05 7.07 -10.48
CA LEU A 338 -7.63 5.72 -10.79
C LEU A 338 -8.84 4.79 -10.66
N SER A 339 -8.94 3.81 -11.55
CA SER A 339 -9.98 2.80 -11.49
C SER A 339 -9.41 1.45 -11.94
N PRO A 340 -9.69 0.35 -11.20
CA PRO A 340 -10.49 0.29 -9.97
C PRO A 340 -9.67 0.49 -8.68
N SER A 341 -10.26 1.14 -7.66
CA SER A 341 -9.69 1.28 -6.32
C SER A 341 -10.74 0.88 -5.27
N TYR A 342 -10.91 -0.43 -5.05
CA TYR A 342 -12.03 -1.01 -4.31
C TYR A 342 -12.33 -0.32 -2.97
N TRP A 343 -11.32 -0.09 -2.13
CA TRP A 343 -11.53 0.52 -0.82
C TRP A 343 -11.88 2.00 -0.91
N ALA A 344 -11.27 2.74 -1.84
CA ALA A 344 -11.64 4.12 -2.11
C ALA A 344 -13.10 4.21 -2.60
N ASP A 345 -13.50 3.32 -3.53
CA ASP A 345 -14.87 3.23 -4.03
C ASP A 345 -15.85 2.87 -2.90
N TYR A 346 -15.50 1.90 -2.04
CA TYR A 346 -16.30 1.51 -0.89
C TYR A 346 -16.53 2.68 0.08
N TYR A 347 -15.47 3.38 0.50
CA TYR A 347 -15.59 4.49 1.46
C TYR A 347 -16.13 5.79 0.82
N SER A 348 -16.24 5.86 -0.50
CA SER A 348 -16.90 7.00 -1.17
C SER A 348 -18.41 7.03 -0.94
N ILE A 349 -19.02 5.88 -0.61
CA ILE A 349 -20.46 5.74 -0.38
C ILE A 349 -20.80 5.17 1.00
N ASN A 350 -19.85 4.51 1.68
CA ASN A 350 -20.03 3.97 3.03
C ASN A 350 -19.27 4.84 4.03
N LYS A 351 -19.96 5.25 5.09
CA LYS A 351 -19.32 5.93 6.22
C LYS A 351 -18.40 4.96 6.96
N ARG A 352 -17.21 5.43 7.35
CA ARG A 352 -16.30 4.68 8.23
C ARG A 352 -16.89 4.54 9.63
N GLU A 353 -16.66 3.39 10.27
CA GLU A 353 -17.10 3.09 11.63
C GLU A 353 -15.93 2.56 12.50
N PRO A 354 -14.87 3.35 12.75
CA PRO A 354 -13.63 2.87 13.39
C PRO A 354 -13.80 2.32 14.83
N ASP A 355 -14.94 2.61 15.47
CA ASP A 355 -15.33 2.07 16.77
C ASP A 355 -16.04 0.71 16.70
N ASN A 356 -16.46 0.30 15.50
CA ASN A 356 -17.17 -0.95 15.26
C ASN A 356 -16.18 -2.12 15.27
N THR A 357 -16.37 -3.06 16.19
CA THR A 357 -15.54 -4.27 16.33
C THR A 357 -16.25 -5.55 15.84
N ASP A 358 -17.44 -5.41 15.24
CA ASP A 358 -18.15 -6.51 14.62
C ASP A 358 -17.49 -6.89 13.31
N LEU A 359 -16.88 -8.09 13.32
CA LEU A 359 -16.14 -8.61 12.19
C LEU A 359 -17.01 -8.70 10.94
N ALA A 360 -16.46 -8.23 9.83
CA ALA A 360 -17.10 -8.41 8.55
C ALA A 360 -17.26 -9.92 8.24
N PRO A 361 -18.30 -10.32 7.48
CA PRO A 361 -18.64 -11.75 7.31
C PRO A 361 -17.48 -12.63 6.81
N TRP A 362 -16.63 -12.12 5.91
CA TRP A 362 -15.47 -12.84 5.40
C TRP A 362 -14.39 -13.04 6.48
N VAL A 363 -14.18 -12.05 7.36
CA VAL A 363 -13.24 -12.10 8.49
C VAL A 363 -13.75 -13.06 9.57
N ALA A 364 -15.03 -12.95 9.95
CA ALA A 364 -15.65 -13.87 10.90
C ALA A 364 -15.56 -15.34 10.42
N LYS A 365 -15.77 -15.56 9.11
CA LYS A 365 -15.63 -16.87 8.47
C LYS A 365 -14.19 -17.38 8.48
N PHE A 366 -13.19 -16.52 8.34
CA PHE A 366 -11.78 -16.89 8.45
C PHE A 366 -11.44 -17.38 9.85
N TYR A 367 -11.78 -16.60 10.89
CA TYR A 367 -11.47 -16.96 12.27
C TYR A 367 -12.29 -18.12 12.81
N SER A 368 -13.52 -18.35 12.32
CA SER A 368 -14.32 -19.53 12.70
C SER A 368 -13.75 -20.84 12.13
N ARG A 369 -13.23 -20.82 10.91
CA ARG A 369 -12.62 -22.00 10.25
C ARG A 369 -11.25 -22.37 10.82
N ASN A 370 -10.54 -21.37 11.33
CA ASN A 370 -9.20 -21.52 11.90
C ASN A 370 -9.22 -21.55 13.43
N ARG A 371 -10.37 -21.81 14.07
CA ARG A 371 -10.42 -22.02 15.52
C ARG A 371 -9.56 -23.24 15.86
N PRO A 372 -8.57 -23.13 16.76
CA PRO A 372 -7.97 -24.32 17.33
C PRO A 372 -9.08 -25.13 18.00
N VAL A 373 -9.16 -26.43 17.67
CA VAL A 373 -10.06 -27.35 18.37
C VAL A 373 -9.54 -27.45 19.79
N ILE A 374 -10.18 -26.77 20.73
CA ILE A 374 -9.96 -26.99 22.16
C ILE A 374 -10.61 -28.33 22.48
N VAL A 375 -9.82 -29.40 22.48
CA VAL A 375 -10.23 -30.66 23.11
C VAL A 375 -10.26 -30.38 24.61
N GLN A 376 -11.46 -30.21 25.17
CA GLN A 376 -11.64 -30.24 26.62
C GLN A 376 -11.25 -31.64 27.11
N ARG A 377 -10.04 -31.80 27.63
CA ARG A 377 -9.71 -32.87 28.57
C ARG A 377 -9.71 -32.28 29.97
N THR A 378 -10.54 -32.88 30.80
CA THR A 378 -10.70 -32.56 32.23
C THR A 378 -9.39 -32.75 32.99
N SER A 379 -9.20 -31.84 33.95
CA SER A 379 -8.26 -31.82 35.09
C SER A 379 -6.74 -31.85 34.82
N GLU A 380 -6.11 -30.76 35.26
CA GLU A 380 -4.72 -30.63 35.74
C GLU A 380 -3.60 -30.98 34.76
N ALA A 381 -3.25 -30.01 33.88
CA ALA A 381 -1.88 -29.79 33.43
C ALA A 381 -1.74 -28.42 32.75
N VAL A 382 -0.60 -27.77 33.00
CA VAL A 382 -0.18 -26.46 32.48
C VAL A 382 -0.40 -26.33 30.98
N HIS A 383 -1.02 -25.22 30.58
CA HIS A 383 -1.26 -24.86 29.18
C HIS A 383 0.05 -24.71 28.40
N VAL A 384 0.38 -25.70 27.58
CA VAL A 384 1.28 -25.51 26.43
C VAL A 384 0.37 -25.30 25.23
N VAL A 385 0.29 -24.06 24.75
CA VAL A 385 -0.23 -23.77 23.41
C VAL A 385 0.62 -24.60 22.46
N ASP A 386 -0.02 -25.46 21.65
CA ASP A 386 0.66 -26.23 20.62
C ASP A 386 1.22 -25.27 19.55
N LEU A 387 2.42 -24.78 19.84
CA LEU A 387 3.21 -23.93 18.97
C LEU A 387 3.53 -24.65 17.67
N GLU A 388 3.50 -25.98 17.59
CA GLU A 388 3.72 -26.73 16.34
C GLU A 388 2.48 -26.75 15.44
N ALA A 389 1.26 -26.81 15.98
CA ALA A 389 0.03 -26.68 15.19
C ALA A 389 -0.15 -25.25 14.66
N LEU A 390 0.15 -24.24 15.48
CA LEU A 390 0.22 -22.83 15.04
C LEU A 390 1.37 -22.62 14.07
N LYS A 391 2.56 -23.16 14.34
CA LYS A 391 3.66 -23.17 13.35
C LYS A 391 3.21 -23.86 12.08
N LYS A 392 2.58 -25.03 12.03
CA LYS A 392 2.08 -25.60 10.77
C LYS A 392 1.07 -24.72 10.02
N LEU A 393 0.30 -23.90 10.74
CA LEU A 393 -0.56 -22.85 10.19
C LEU A 393 0.20 -21.58 9.73
N TYR A 394 1.52 -21.51 9.97
CA TYR A 394 2.42 -20.37 9.75
C TYR A 394 3.87 -20.73 9.31
N SER A 395 4.22 -22.00 9.03
CA SER A 395 5.59 -22.55 8.98
C SER A 395 5.85 -23.54 7.86
N THR A 396 5.00 -23.61 6.84
CA THR A 396 5.52 -24.09 5.55
C THR A 396 6.41 -23.00 4.97
N GLU A 397 7.37 -23.32 4.12
CA GLU A 397 8.29 -22.37 3.49
C GLU A 397 7.59 -21.47 2.43
N ASP A 398 6.35 -21.03 2.73
CA ASP A 398 5.36 -20.41 1.85
C ASP A 398 4.71 -19.14 2.46
N TYR A 399 5.22 -18.62 3.59
CA TYR A 399 4.53 -17.60 4.39
C TYR A 399 5.10 -16.18 4.24
N LEU A 400 4.47 -15.39 3.38
CA LEU A 400 4.40 -13.92 3.43
C LEU A 400 3.05 -13.44 2.84
N LEU A 401 2.21 -12.85 3.69
CA LEU A 401 1.05 -11.97 3.37
C LEU A 401 -0.02 -12.48 2.39
N GLU A 402 -0.12 -13.79 2.21
CA GLU A 402 -1.08 -14.35 1.28
C GLU A 402 -2.45 -14.65 1.91
N VAL A 403 -3.48 -14.11 1.24
CA VAL A 403 -4.86 -14.59 1.21
C VAL A 403 -5.65 -14.27 2.49
N ARG A 404 -6.53 -13.26 2.49
CA ARG A 404 -7.87 -13.40 1.90
C ARG A 404 -8.65 -12.10 2.24
N MET A 405 -8.44 -10.99 1.56
CA MET A 405 -9.27 -9.79 1.83
C MET A 405 -10.58 -9.72 1.03
N VAL A 406 -11.00 -10.83 0.41
CA VAL A 406 -12.36 -11.06 -0.12
C VAL A 406 -12.76 -12.51 0.11
#